data_AF-A0A535P2N6-F1
#
_entry.id   AF-A0A535P2N6-F1
#
_cell.length_a   1.000
_cell.length_b   1.000
_cell.length_c   1.000
_cell.angle_alpha   90.00
_cell.angle_beta   90.00
_cell.angle_gamma   90.00
#
_symmetry.space_group_name_H-M   'P 1'
#
loop_
_entity.id
_entity.type
_entity.pdbx_description
1 polymer ?
#
loop_
_entity_poly.entity_id
_entity_poly.type
_entity_poly.pdbx_seq_one_letter_code
_entity_poly.pdbx_strand_id
1 'polypeptide(L)'
;VAEAVERHCRAEFMDSSGTAHAGLLSGDDLARFSARHEEPVMAGFGDWTVAKCGPWSQGPVFLQQLRLLERLDLSRAGFLSADHVHLVTECAKLAFADREAWYADPDFAAVPLAALLADAYADQRCELVGERASLELRP
;
A
#
# COMPACT_ATOMS: atom_id res chain seq x y z
N VAL A 1 26.04 17.13 -10.22
CA VAL A 1 24.62 17.13 -9.74
C VAL A 1 24.57 17.08 -8.22
N ALA A 2 25.20 16.10 -7.56
CA ALA A 2 25.18 15.99 -6.08
C ALA A 2 25.62 17.27 -5.34
N GLU A 3 26.76 17.86 -5.70
CA GLU A 3 27.23 19.12 -5.12
C GLU A 3 26.26 20.30 -5.34
N ALA A 4 25.48 20.29 -6.42
CA ALA A 4 24.51 21.34 -6.69
C ALA A 4 23.27 21.18 -5.82
N VAL A 5 22.81 19.94 -5.62
CA VAL A 5 21.72 19.62 -4.70
C VAL A 5 22.12 19.95 -3.26
N GLU A 6 23.31 19.55 -2.81
CA GLU A 6 23.77 19.88 -1.46
C GLU A 6 23.86 21.39 -1.25
N ARG A 7 24.48 22.13 -2.18
CA ARG A 7 24.55 23.60 -2.09
C ARG A 7 23.16 24.24 -1.96
N HIS A 8 22.17 23.71 -2.68
CA HIS A 8 20.78 24.15 -2.56
C HIS A 8 20.20 23.80 -1.19
N CYS A 9 20.38 22.56 -0.71
CA CYS A 9 19.88 22.13 0.60
C CYS A 9 20.53 22.88 1.77
N ARG A 10 21.75 23.40 1.65
CA ARG A 10 22.37 24.22 2.71
C ARG A 10 21.83 25.65 2.80
N ALA A 11 21.13 26.13 1.78
CA ALA A 11 20.46 27.42 1.85
C ALA A 11 19.19 27.31 2.70
N GLU A 12 18.90 28.36 3.47
CA GLU A 12 17.69 28.42 4.29
C GLU A 12 16.53 29.01 3.48
N PHE A 13 15.36 28.38 3.59
CA PHE A 13 14.12 28.84 2.97
C PHE A 13 13.02 28.90 4.01
N MET A 14 12.14 29.89 3.90
CA MET A 14 10.92 29.93 4.69
C MET A 14 10.01 28.76 4.31
N ASP A 15 9.52 28.01 5.30
CA ASP A 15 8.53 26.95 5.09
C ASP A 15 7.28 27.16 5.97
N SER A 16 6.38 26.16 5.99
CA SER A 16 5.09 26.24 6.71
C SER A 16 5.22 26.26 8.24
N SER A 17 6.43 26.07 8.81
CA SER A 17 6.68 26.28 10.24
C SER A 17 6.68 27.75 10.62
N GLY A 18 6.86 28.66 9.66
CA GLY A 18 7.02 30.09 9.91
C GLY A 18 8.46 30.50 10.24
N THR A 19 9.43 29.59 10.16
CA THR A 19 10.87 29.87 10.30
C THR A 19 11.64 29.39 9.06
N ALA A 20 12.83 29.97 8.86
CA ALA A 20 13.71 29.56 7.76
C ALA A 20 14.46 28.29 8.16
N HIS A 21 14.50 27.31 7.27
CA HIS A 21 15.18 26.03 7.49
C HIS A 21 16.02 25.64 6.26
N ALA A 22 17.16 25.01 6.53
CA ALA A 22 17.95 24.31 5.53
C ALA A 22 17.39 22.90 5.30
N GLY A 23 17.56 22.37 4.09
CA GLY A 23 17.28 20.99 3.74
C GLY A 23 18.29 20.00 4.35
N LEU A 24 17.89 18.73 4.43
CA LEU A 24 18.67 17.69 5.09
C LEU A 24 19.59 16.89 4.16
N LEU A 25 19.28 16.84 2.86
CA LEU A 25 20.03 16.04 1.89
C LEU A 25 21.47 16.58 1.73
N SER A 26 22.42 15.66 1.81
CA SER A 26 23.85 15.90 1.57
C SER A 26 24.32 15.30 0.26
N GLY A 27 25.53 15.67 -0.17
CA GLY A 27 26.20 14.99 -1.29
C GLY A 27 26.42 13.51 -1.01
N ASP A 28 26.68 13.14 0.24
CA ASP A 28 26.91 11.76 0.67
C ASP A 28 25.64 10.90 0.54
N ASP A 29 24.46 11.44 0.85
CA ASP A 29 23.18 10.74 0.65
C ASP A 29 22.98 10.36 -0.82
N LEU A 30 23.30 11.30 -1.73
CA LEU A 30 23.18 11.09 -3.16
C LEU A 30 24.24 10.13 -3.71
N ALA A 31 25.45 10.15 -3.15
CA ALA A 31 26.52 9.23 -3.52
C ALA A 31 26.24 7.79 -3.05
N ARG A 32 25.54 7.63 -1.92
CA ARG A 32 25.19 6.33 -1.34
C ARG A 32 23.87 5.78 -1.86
N PHE A 33 23.01 6.62 -2.43
CA PHE A 33 21.75 6.17 -3.02
C PHE A 33 22.00 5.21 -4.19
N SER A 34 21.24 4.12 -4.21
CA SER A 34 21.23 3.18 -5.32
C SER A 34 19.81 2.64 -5.50
N ALA A 35 19.30 2.68 -6.72
CA ALA A 35 18.04 2.02 -7.07
C ALA A 35 18.26 0.52 -7.21
N ARG A 36 17.26 -0.27 -6.81
CA ARG A 36 17.30 -1.73 -6.92
C ARG A 36 16.32 -2.23 -7.97
N HIS A 37 16.65 -3.35 -8.58
CA HIS A 37 15.69 -4.18 -9.31
C HIS A 37 15.11 -5.20 -8.33
N GLU A 38 13.80 -5.33 -8.33
CA GLU A 38 13.06 -6.19 -7.42
C GLU A 38 12.09 -7.06 -8.22
N GLU A 39 11.91 -8.30 -7.77
CA GLU A 39 10.83 -9.14 -8.29
C GLU A 39 9.48 -8.57 -7.84
N PRO A 40 8.48 -8.50 -8.73
CA PRO A 40 7.17 -7.98 -8.37
C PRO A 40 6.45 -8.94 -7.43
N VAL A 41 5.65 -8.36 -6.53
CA VAL A 41 4.64 -9.09 -5.79
C VAL A 41 3.47 -9.34 -6.75
N MET A 42 3.03 -10.59 -6.86
CA MET A 42 1.98 -10.97 -7.80
C MET A 42 0.86 -11.71 -7.10
N ALA A 43 -0.36 -11.52 -7.59
CA ALA A 43 -1.53 -12.32 -7.21
C ALA A 43 -2.41 -12.59 -8.44
N GLY A 44 -3.09 -13.73 -8.42
CA GLY A 44 -4.13 -14.05 -9.40
C GLY A 44 -5.43 -13.30 -9.11
N PHE A 45 -6.20 -13.00 -10.15
CA PHE A 45 -7.57 -12.52 -10.06
C PHE A 45 -8.34 -12.93 -11.32
N GLY A 46 -9.13 -14.00 -11.22
CA GLY A 46 -9.71 -14.66 -12.40
C GLY A 46 -8.61 -15.13 -13.36
N ASP A 47 -8.73 -14.77 -14.64
CA ASP A 47 -7.73 -15.14 -15.67
C ASP A 47 -6.49 -14.24 -15.68
N TRP A 48 -6.43 -13.24 -14.80
CA TRP A 48 -5.35 -12.25 -14.77
C TRP A 48 -4.32 -12.54 -13.69
N THR A 49 -3.06 -12.22 -13.97
CA THR A 49 -2.02 -12.05 -12.95
C THR A 49 -1.73 -10.56 -12.80
N VAL A 50 -1.87 -10.05 -11.58
CA VAL A 50 -1.66 -8.64 -11.26
C VAL A 50 -0.34 -8.50 -10.51
N ALA A 51 0.52 -7.61 -10.99
CA ALA A 51 1.85 -7.35 -10.43
C ALA A 51 1.91 -5.97 -9.76
N LYS A 52 2.56 -5.89 -8.60
CA LYS A 52 2.85 -4.65 -7.86
C LYS A 52 4.29 -4.66 -7.35
N CYS A 53 4.85 -3.48 -7.08
CA CYS A 53 6.11 -3.37 -6.35
C CYS A 53 5.96 -3.92 -4.91
N GLY A 54 7.09 -4.09 -4.22
CA GLY A 54 7.14 -4.57 -2.85
C GLY A 54 6.37 -3.70 -1.82
N PRO A 55 6.34 -4.13 -0.55
CA PRO A 55 5.54 -3.47 0.50
C PRO A 55 5.97 -2.04 0.80
N TRP A 56 7.23 -1.66 0.51
CA TRP A 56 7.73 -0.27 0.61
C TRP A 56 6.91 0.70 -0.25
N SER A 57 6.39 0.25 -1.40
CA SER A 57 5.55 1.05 -2.29
C SER A 57 4.11 1.17 -1.82
N GLN A 58 3.73 0.36 -0.83
CA GLN A 58 2.35 0.13 -0.39
C GLN A 58 1.40 -0.42 -1.46
N GLY A 59 1.89 -0.70 -2.67
CA GLY A 59 1.12 -1.24 -3.79
C GLY A 59 0.42 -2.58 -3.54
N PRO A 60 0.98 -3.52 -2.75
CA PRO A 60 0.33 -4.81 -2.49
C PRO A 60 -1.05 -4.72 -1.82
N VAL A 61 -1.43 -3.56 -1.27
CA VAL A 61 -2.79 -3.32 -0.74
C VAL A 61 -3.87 -3.62 -1.80
N PHE A 62 -3.57 -3.34 -3.07
CA PHE A 62 -4.48 -3.64 -4.17
C PHE A 62 -4.61 -5.13 -4.41
N LEU A 63 -3.49 -5.88 -4.33
CA LEU A 63 -3.52 -7.34 -4.47
C LEU A 63 -4.37 -7.94 -3.35
N GLN A 64 -4.17 -7.48 -2.12
CA GLN A 64 -4.95 -7.94 -0.97
C GLN A 64 -6.45 -7.68 -1.15
N GLN A 65 -6.84 -6.49 -1.62
CA GLN A 65 -8.23 -6.19 -1.95
C GLN A 65 -8.79 -7.15 -3.02
N LEU A 66 -8.03 -7.45 -4.08
CA LEU A 66 -8.45 -8.41 -5.11
C LEU A 66 -8.67 -9.81 -4.53
N ARG A 67 -7.82 -10.25 -3.58
CA ARG A 67 -7.99 -11.54 -2.91
C ARG A 67 -9.31 -11.62 -2.15
N LEU A 68 -9.73 -10.54 -1.49
CA LEU A 68 -11.03 -10.48 -0.83
C LEU A 68 -12.19 -10.50 -1.84
N LEU A 69 -12.10 -9.69 -2.90
CA LEU A 69 -13.16 -9.59 -3.91
C LEU A 69 -13.37 -10.87 -4.70
N GLU A 70 -12.32 -11.67 -4.89
CA GLU A 70 -12.39 -13.00 -5.53
C GLU A 70 -13.32 -13.97 -4.78
N ARG A 71 -13.43 -13.82 -3.45
CA ARG A 71 -14.27 -14.68 -2.59
C ARG A 71 -15.72 -14.23 -2.48
N LEU A 72 -15.98 -12.95 -2.72
CA LEU A 72 -17.31 -12.34 -2.55
C LEU A 72 -18.12 -12.27 -3.85
N ASP A 73 -17.62 -12.92 -4.91
CA ASP A 73 -18.26 -13.02 -6.23
C ASP A 73 -18.78 -11.66 -6.74
N LEU A 74 -17.85 -10.71 -6.88
CA LEU A 74 -18.15 -9.36 -7.37
C LEU A 74 -18.88 -9.35 -8.72
N SER A 75 -18.72 -10.41 -9.53
CA SER A 75 -19.35 -10.55 -10.84
C SER A 75 -20.89 -10.61 -10.78
N ARG A 76 -21.41 -11.10 -9.65
CA ARG A 76 -22.86 -11.15 -9.40
C ARG A 76 -23.43 -9.82 -8.94
N ALA A 77 -22.59 -8.92 -8.43
CA ALA A 77 -23.01 -7.57 -8.16
C ALA A 77 -23.11 -6.81 -9.48
N GLY A 78 -24.30 -6.28 -9.79
CA GLY A 78 -24.47 -5.42 -10.97
C GLY A 78 -23.46 -4.27 -10.95
N PHE A 79 -22.78 -4.00 -12.07
CA PHE A 79 -21.76 -2.95 -12.12
C PHE A 79 -22.30 -1.61 -11.60
N LEU A 80 -21.59 -1.00 -10.65
CA LEU A 80 -21.98 0.23 -9.95
C LEU A 80 -23.32 0.18 -9.20
N SER A 81 -23.85 -1.02 -8.91
CA SER A 81 -24.93 -1.17 -7.94
C SER A 81 -24.47 -0.80 -6.53
N ALA A 82 -25.43 -0.62 -5.62
CA ALA A 82 -25.12 -0.43 -4.20
C ALA A 82 -24.26 -1.57 -3.65
N ASP A 83 -24.59 -2.82 -4.00
CA ASP A 83 -23.85 -4.00 -3.56
C ASP A 83 -22.42 -4.01 -4.11
N HIS A 84 -22.23 -3.66 -5.39
CA HIS A 84 -20.91 -3.58 -5.99
C HIS A 84 -20.04 -2.54 -5.28
N VAL A 85 -20.58 -1.34 -5.07
CA VAL A 85 -19.86 -0.26 -4.37
C VAL A 85 -19.56 -0.66 -2.92
N HIS A 86 -20.50 -1.30 -2.24
CA HIS A 86 -20.34 -1.79 -0.87
C HIS A 86 -19.21 -2.82 -0.77
N LEU A 87 -19.23 -3.87 -1.59
CA LEU A 87 -18.20 -4.92 -1.58
C LEU A 87 -16.81 -4.37 -1.87
N VAL A 88 -16.67 -3.52 -2.91
CA VAL A 88 -15.39 -2.89 -3.26
C VAL A 88 -14.88 -2.02 -2.11
N THR A 89 -15.77 -1.25 -1.49
CA THR A 89 -15.41 -0.32 -0.41
C THR A 89 -15.03 -1.05 0.88
N GLU A 90 -15.79 -2.07 1.30
CA GLU A 90 -15.47 -2.83 2.52
C GLU A 90 -14.19 -3.65 2.37
N CYS A 91 -13.96 -4.26 1.20
CA CYS A 91 -12.69 -4.94 0.92
C CYS A 91 -11.51 -3.97 0.91
N ALA A 92 -11.70 -2.75 0.37
CA ALA A 92 -10.66 -1.72 0.42
C ALA A 92 -10.35 -1.35 1.88
N LYS A 93 -11.36 -1.10 2.71
CA LYS A 93 -11.15 -0.74 4.12
C LYS A 93 -10.32 -1.79 4.86
N LEU A 94 -10.59 -3.08 4.67
CA LEU A 94 -9.84 -4.16 5.31
C LEU A 94 -8.38 -4.21 4.81
N ALA A 95 -8.16 -4.16 3.50
CA ALA A 95 -6.80 -4.15 2.93
C ALA A 95 -6.00 -2.92 3.40
N PHE A 96 -6.63 -1.74 3.44
CA PHE A 96 -6.00 -0.53 3.95
C PHE A 96 -5.73 -0.60 5.46
N ALA A 97 -6.61 -1.23 6.25
CA ALA A 97 -6.34 -1.44 7.67
C ALA A 97 -5.09 -2.30 7.88
N ASP A 98 -4.92 -3.36 7.08
CA ASP A 98 -3.74 -4.22 7.15
C ASP A 98 -2.49 -3.48 6.66
N ARG A 99 -2.62 -2.60 5.67
CA ARG A 99 -1.56 -1.70 5.24
C ARG A 99 -1.07 -0.81 6.39
N GLU A 100 -1.99 -0.13 7.08
CA GLU A 100 -1.63 0.76 8.20
C GLU A 100 -0.96 0.00 9.36
N ALA A 101 -1.36 -1.26 9.59
CA ALA A 101 -0.81 -2.04 10.69
C ALA A 101 0.53 -2.71 10.37
N TRP A 102 0.76 -3.12 9.12
CA TRP A 102 1.83 -4.08 8.79
C TRP A 102 2.80 -3.63 7.71
N TYR A 103 2.46 -2.67 6.87
CA TYR A 103 3.30 -2.34 5.72
C TYR A 103 4.43 -1.39 6.11
N ALA A 104 5.63 -1.70 5.62
CA ALA A 104 6.84 -0.93 5.84
C ALA A 104 7.84 -1.17 4.71
N ASP A 105 8.95 -0.44 4.75
CA ASP A 105 10.15 -0.82 4.01
C ASP A 105 10.77 -2.09 4.64
N PRO A 106 10.89 -3.20 3.89
CA PRO A 106 11.42 -4.46 4.41
C PRO A 106 12.90 -4.39 4.81
N ASP A 107 13.65 -3.38 4.35
CA ASP A 107 15.02 -3.13 4.83
C ASP A 107 15.03 -2.59 6.29
N PHE A 108 13.88 -2.14 6.82
CA PHE A 108 13.77 -1.51 8.14
C PHE A 108 12.80 -2.20 9.11
N ALA A 109 11.79 -2.93 8.61
CA ALA A 109 10.86 -3.67 9.46
C ALA A 109 10.34 -4.95 8.77
N ALA A 110 10.01 -5.97 9.57
CA ALA A 110 9.46 -7.21 9.05
C ALA A 110 8.01 -6.99 8.56
N VAL A 111 7.74 -7.36 7.30
CA VAL A 111 6.41 -7.30 6.70
C VAL A 111 5.91 -8.72 6.42
N PRO A 112 4.81 -9.19 7.05
CA PRO A 112 4.28 -10.55 6.84
C PRO A 112 3.49 -10.67 5.53
N LEU A 113 4.02 -10.15 4.42
CA LEU A 113 3.27 -9.97 3.17
C LEU A 113 2.71 -11.27 2.59
N ALA A 114 3.47 -12.36 2.68
CA ALA A 114 2.99 -13.68 2.23
C ALA A 114 1.77 -14.16 3.02
N ALA A 115 1.71 -13.86 4.33
CA ALA A 115 0.55 -14.20 5.17
C ALA A 115 -0.65 -13.30 4.83
N LEU A 116 -0.42 -12.01 4.60
CA LEU A 116 -1.48 -11.05 4.24
C LEU A 116 -2.13 -11.36 2.87
N LEU A 117 -1.41 -12.03 1.96
CA LEU A 117 -1.92 -12.44 0.64
C LEU A 117 -2.37 -13.90 0.57
N ALA A 118 -2.21 -14.66 1.66
CA ALA A 118 -2.58 -16.07 1.72
C ALA A 118 -4.11 -16.25 1.60
N ASP A 119 -4.54 -17.34 0.95
CA ASP A 119 -5.95 -17.66 0.79
C ASP A 119 -6.70 -17.72 2.13
N ALA A 120 -6.12 -18.43 3.10
CA ALA A 120 -6.72 -18.61 4.42
C ALA A 120 -6.92 -17.29 5.17
N TYR A 121 -6.01 -16.32 4.99
CA TYR A 121 -6.17 -15.01 5.60
C TYR A 121 -7.29 -14.23 4.90
N ALA A 122 -7.32 -14.23 3.57
CA ALA A 122 -8.40 -13.59 2.83
C ALA A 122 -9.78 -14.19 3.17
N ASP A 123 -9.87 -15.51 3.36
CA ASP A 123 -11.11 -16.19 3.81
C ASP A 123 -11.58 -15.64 5.17
N GLN A 124 -10.68 -15.55 6.16
CA GLN A 124 -10.99 -14.99 7.47
C GLN A 124 -11.43 -13.52 7.38
N ARG A 125 -10.79 -12.72 6.52
CA ARG A 125 -11.06 -11.29 6.40
C ARG A 125 -12.41 -11.03 5.72
N CYS A 126 -12.82 -11.86 4.77
CA CYS A 126 -14.13 -11.74 4.11
C CYS A 126 -15.31 -11.86 5.07
N GLU A 127 -15.17 -12.60 6.18
CA GLU A 127 -16.21 -12.70 7.22
C GLU A 127 -16.54 -11.34 7.88
N LEU A 128 -15.64 -10.36 7.77
CA LEU A 128 -15.81 -9.02 8.31
C LEU A 128 -16.61 -8.07 7.39
N VAL A 129 -16.92 -8.51 6.17
CA VAL A 129 -17.76 -7.78 5.21
C VAL A 129 -19.22 -8.13 5.48
N GLY A 130 -19.87 -7.32 6.33
CA GLY A 130 -21.30 -7.45 6.64
C GLY A 130 -22.20 -6.72 5.65
N GLU A 131 -23.52 -6.77 5.87
CA GLU A 131 -24.52 -6.10 5.01
C GLU A 131 -24.48 -4.56 5.09
N ARG A 132 -23.90 -4.02 6.17
CA ARG A 132 -23.82 -2.56 6.41
C ARG A 132 -22.37 -2.11 6.37
N ALA A 133 -22.16 -0.92 5.84
CA ALA A 133 -20.84 -0.31 5.78
C ALA A 133 -20.25 -0.17 7.19
N SER A 134 -19.03 -0.68 7.39
CA SER A 134 -18.30 -0.50 8.64
C SER A 134 -17.72 0.91 8.73
N LEU A 135 -17.72 1.47 9.94
CA LEU A 135 -17.09 2.76 10.27
C LEU A 135 -15.77 2.57 11.05
N GLU A 136 -15.36 1.32 11.27
CA GLU A 136 -14.22 0.98 12.13
C GLU A 136 -13.00 0.62 11.30
N LEU A 137 -11.82 1.03 11.79
CA LEU A 137 -10.54 0.53 11.31
C LEU A 137 -10.26 -0.83 11.98
N ARG A 138 -10.20 -1.90 11.19
CA ARG A 138 -10.09 -3.28 11.69
C ARG A 138 -8.86 -3.96 11.09
N PRO A 139 -7.65 -3.81 11.67
CA PRO A 139 -6.46 -4.53 11.21
C PRO A 139 -6.45 -6.02 11.58
#